data_AF-A0A173WN16-F1
#
_entry.id   AF-A0A173WN16-F1
#
_cell.length_a   1.000
_cell.length_b   1.000
_cell.length_c   1.000
_cell.angle_alpha   90.00
_cell.angle_beta   90.00
_cell.angle_gamma   90.00
#
_symmetry.space_group_name_H-M   'P 1'
#
loop_
_entity.id
_entity.type
_entity.pdbx_description
1 polymer ?
#
loop_
_entity_poly.entity_id
_entity_poly.type
_entity_poly.pdbx_seq_one_letter_code
_entity_poly.pdbx_strand_id
1 'polypeptide(L)'
;MENLLEKVAGMLGGLWDWTVHLNGGLQIVLVLLAVVMSGVCAIVAKRMQSPMMDMGGSVAGRTAVSIAAYVFGVVFLIVALFGVAAVFAPLLGFVKL
;
A
#
# COMPACT_ATOMS: atom_id res chain seq x y z
N MET A 1 26.95 -4.24 -3.66
CA MET A 1 25.54 -3.79 -3.79
C MET A 1 24.70 -4.74 -4.63
N GLU A 2 25.28 -5.49 -5.57
CA GLU A 2 24.58 -6.44 -6.45
C GLU A 2 23.85 -7.56 -5.69
N ASN A 3 24.50 -8.15 -4.68
CA ASN A 3 23.91 -9.22 -3.86
C ASN A 3 22.62 -8.81 -3.10
N LEU A 4 22.46 -7.53 -2.74
CA LEU A 4 21.24 -7.05 -2.08
C LEU A 4 20.11 -6.84 -3.09
N LEU A 5 20.44 -6.31 -4.27
CA LEU A 5 19.52 -6.13 -5.38
C LEU A 5 18.97 -7.46 -5.87
N GLU A 6 19.81 -8.49 -6.03
CA GLU A 6 19.37 -9.84 -6.43
C GLU A 6 18.44 -10.47 -5.41
N LYS A 7 18.74 -10.33 -4.11
CA LYS A 7 17.85 -10.83 -3.04
C LYS A 7 16.50 -10.12 -3.03
N VAL A 8 16.49 -8.79 -3.18
CA VAL A 8 15.25 -8.00 -3.23
C VAL A 8 14.45 -8.34 -4.49
N ALA A 9 15.11 -8.47 -5.65
CA ALA A 9 14.47 -8.87 -6.90
C ALA A 9 13.86 -10.28 -6.82
N GLY A 10 14.59 -11.23 -6.22
CA GLY A 10 14.09 -12.59 -5.98
C GLY A 10 12.89 -12.63 -5.04
N MET A 11 12.92 -11.86 -3.94
CA MET A 11 11.75 -11.73 -3.05
C MET A 11 10.56 -11.07 -3.75
N LEU A 12 10.78 -10.01 -4.53
CA LEU A 12 9.72 -9.35 -5.30
C LEU A 12 9.11 -10.29 -6.34
N GLY A 13 9.95 -11.06 -7.05
CA GLY A 13 9.51 -12.04 -8.05
C GLY A 13 8.68 -13.16 -7.44
N GLY A 14 9.10 -13.69 -6.28
CA GLY A 14 8.31 -14.69 -5.53
C GLY A 14 6.98 -14.13 -5.02
N LEU A 15 6.97 -12.89 -4.52
CA LEU A 15 5.73 -12.21 -4.11
C LEU A 15 4.79 -12.00 -5.29
N TRP A 16 5.33 -11.64 -6.45
CA TRP A 16 4.57 -11.43 -7.69
C TRP A 16 3.91 -12.73 -8.15
N ASP A 17 4.68 -13.81 -8.28
CA ASP A 17 4.17 -15.10 -8.73
C ASP A 17 3.08 -15.64 -7.80
N TRP A 18 3.28 -15.52 -6.49
CA TRP A 18 2.27 -15.84 -5.50
C TRP A 18 1.01 -14.99 -5.63
N THR A 19 1.17 -13.67 -5.86
CA THR A 19 0.02 -12.74 -5.94
C THR A 19 -0.82 -12.99 -7.19
N VAL A 20 -0.20 -13.31 -8.33
CA VAL A 20 -0.93 -13.56 -9.59
C VAL A 20 -1.67 -14.90 -9.58
N HIS A 21 -1.17 -15.89 -8.84
CA HIS A 21 -1.83 -17.19 -8.69
C HIS A 21 -2.90 -17.24 -7.59
N LEU A 22 -3.14 -16.15 -6.87
CA LEU A 22 -4.27 -16.07 -5.94
C LEU A 22 -5.60 -16.18 -6.69
N ASN A 23 -6.61 -16.76 -6.04
CA ASN A 23 -7.97 -16.74 -6.57
C ASN A 23 -8.39 -15.29 -6.85
N GLY A 24 -8.75 -14.99 -8.10
CA GLY A 24 -8.99 -13.62 -8.56
C GLY A 24 -10.02 -12.88 -7.70
N GLY A 25 -11.04 -13.57 -7.17
CA GLY A 25 -11.99 -12.97 -6.24
C GLY A 25 -11.35 -12.47 -4.94
N LEU A 26 -10.43 -13.26 -4.36
CA LEU A 26 -9.69 -12.87 -3.15
C LEU A 26 -8.67 -11.77 -3.44
N GLN A 27 -7.99 -11.84 -4.59
CA GLN A 27 -7.01 -10.84 -5.02
C GLN A 27 -7.64 -9.45 -5.16
N ILE A 28 -8.79 -9.35 -5.83
CA ILE A 28 -9.54 -8.09 -5.99
C ILE A 28 -9.98 -7.55 -4.63
N VAL A 29 -10.47 -8.40 -3.73
CA VAL A 29 -10.89 -7.99 -2.38
C VAL A 29 -9.71 -7.42 -1.58
N LEU A 30 -8.53 -8.04 -1.63
CA LEU A 30 -7.33 -7.56 -0.97
C LEU A 30 -6.86 -6.21 -1.53
N VAL A 31 -6.92 -6.05 -2.86
CA VAL A 31 -6.59 -4.78 -3.53
C VAL A 31 -7.54 -3.66 -3.12
N LEU A 32 -8.85 -3.93 -3.14
CA LEU A 32 -9.87 -2.98 -2.71
C LEU A 32 -9.67 -2.57 -1.24
N LEU A 33 -9.38 -3.53 -0.35
CA LEU A 33 -9.04 -3.23 1.04
C LEU A 33 -7.81 -2.33 1.16
N ALA A 34 -6.75 -2.61 0.41
CA ALA A 34 -5.55 -1.76 0.40
C ALA A 34 -5.84 -0.34 -0.08
N VAL A 35 -6.67 -0.17 -1.12
CA VAL A 35 -7.11 1.14 -1.62
C VAL A 35 -7.92 1.89 -0.56
N VAL A 36 -8.89 1.22 0.08
CA VAL A 36 -9.72 1.82 1.14
C VAL A 36 -8.84 2.25 2.31
N MET A 37 -7.91 1.41 2.75
CA MET A 37 -6.99 1.74 3.85
C MET A 37 -6.07 2.91 3.50
N SER A 38 -5.56 2.98 2.26
CA SER A 38 -4.80 4.14 1.79
C SER A 38 -5.64 5.43 1.82
N GLY A 39 -6.91 5.35 1.40
CA GLY A 39 -7.86 6.46 1.49
C GLY A 39 -8.12 6.91 2.92
N VAL A 40 -8.30 5.96 3.85
CA VAL A 40 -8.46 6.26 5.29
C VAL A 40 -7.21 6.95 5.85
N CYS A 41 -6.01 6.47 5.51
CA CYS A 41 -4.75 7.10 5.90
C CYS A 41 -4.65 8.55 5.39
N ALA A 42 -5.06 8.81 4.14
CA ALA A 42 -5.07 10.16 3.58
C ALA A 42 -6.10 11.08 4.27
N ILE A 43 -7.26 10.56 4.66
CA ILE A 43 -8.27 11.30 5.43
C ILE A 43 -7.73 11.62 6.82
N VAL A 44 -7.12 10.66 7.52
CA VAL A 44 -6.52 10.86 8.84
C VAL A 44 -5.42 11.93 8.79
N ALA A 45 -4.53 11.86 7.80
CA ALA A 45 -3.51 12.89 7.58
C ALA A 45 -4.13 14.28 7.36
N LYS A 46 -5.15 14.39 6.50
CA LYS A 46 -5.86 15.67 6.26
C LYS A 46 -6.60 16.19 7.48
N ARG A 47 -7.25 15.32 8.26
CA ARG A 47 -7.99 15.68 9.49
C ARG A 47 -7.05 16.17 10.58
N MET A 48 -5.83 15.64 10.64
CA MET A 48 -4.82 16.16 11.55
C MET A 48 -4.14 17.44 11.05
N GLN A 49 -4.23 17.78 9.77
CA GLN A 49 -3.76 19.07 9.25
C GLN A 49 -4.80 20.19 9.43
N SER A 50 -6.09 19.87 9.59
CA SER A 50 -7.12 20.88 9.88
C SER A 50 -6.93 21.52 11.26
N PRO A 51 -6.92 22.86 11.39
CA PRO A 51 -6.60 23.57 12.64
C PRO A 51 -7.63 23.40 13.77
N MET A 52 -8.72 22.65 13.56
CA MET A 52 -9.83 22.54 14.52
C MET A 52 -9.65 21.37 15.52
N MET A 53 -8.53 21.33 16.21
CA MET A 53 -8.38 20.58 17.45
C MET A 53 -7.43 21.35 18.38
N ASP A 54 -7.95 22.46 18.90
CA ASP A 54 -7.43 23.13 20.10
C ASP A 54 -7.70 22.23 21.31
N MET A 55 -6.96 21.11 21.40
CA MET A 55 -7.03 20.20 22.53
C MET A 55 -5.62 19.87 22.99
N GLY A 56 -4.94 20.86 23.57
CA GLY A 56 -3.85 20.73 24.57
C GLY A 56 -2.69 19.75 24.32
N GLY A 57 -2.56 19.18 23.13
CA GLY A 57 -1.65 18.07 22.83
C GLY A 57 -0.41 18.56 22.11
N SER A 58 0.76 18.21 22.66
CA SER A 58 2.08 18.58 22.15
C SER A 58 2.18 18.48 20.62
N VAL A 59 2.57 19.59 19.97
CA VAL A 59 2.75 19.73 18.52
C VAL A 59 3.58 18.57 17.92
N ALA A 60 4.54 18.04 18.69
CA ALA A 60 5.38 16.91 18.31
C ALA A 60 4.58 15.59 18.10
N GLY A 61 3.58 15.32 18.92
CA GLY A 61 2.75 14.11 18.80
C GLY A 61 1.90 14.13 17.53
N ARG A 62 1.33 15.28 17.19
CA ARG A 62 0.51 15.47 15.99
C ARG A 62 1.33 15.30 14.70
N THR A 63 2.55 15.83 14.69
CA THR A 63 3.50 15.63 13.59
C THR A 63 3.90 14.17 13.44
N ALA A 64 4.22 13.48 14.55
CA ALA A 64 4.60 12.06 14.51
C ALA A 64 3.48 11.16 13.96
N VAL A 65 2.24 11.36 14.42
CA VAL A 65 1.09 10.57 13.92
C VAL A 65 0.79 10.91 12.46
N SER A 66 0.95 12.17 12.03
CA SER A 66 0.74 12.56 10.63
C SER A 66 1.76 11.91 9.71
N ILE A 67 3.03 11.86 10.13
CA ILE A 67 4.10 11.19 9.39
C ILE A 67 3.82 9.69 9.33
N ALA A 68 3.43 9.07 10.45
CA ALA A 68 3.08 7.65 10.48
C ALA A 68 1.91 7.35 9.53
N ALA A 69 0.83 8.12 9.60
CA ALA A 69 -0.33 7.97 8.71
C ALA A 69 0.04 8.14 7.24
N TYR A 70 0.93 9.08 6.92
CA TYR A 70 1.44 9.27 5.56
C TYR A 70 2.25 8.06 5.08
N VAL A 71 3.20 7.57 5.89
CA VAL A 71 4.03 6.40 5.54
C VAL A 71 3.15 5.18 5.35
N PHE A 72 2.20 4.91 6.26
CA PHE A 72 1.24 3.82 6.11
C PHE A 72 0.40 3.99 4.83
N GLY A 73 -0.11 5.20 4.55
CA GLY A 73 -0.89 5.49 3.36
C GLY A 73 -0.11 5.21 2.06
N VAL A 74 1.16 5.59 2.00
CA VAL A 74 2.06 5.32 0.87
C VAL A 74 2.31 3.82 0.72
N VAL A 75 2.59 3.10 1.82
CA VAL A 75 2.80 1.64 1.78
C VAL A 75 1.55 0.93 1.26
N PHE A 76 0.36 1.27 1.76
CA PHE A 76 -0.90 0.70 1.27
C PHE A 76 -1.16 1.04 -0.20
N LEU A 77 -0.77 2.23 -0.65
CA LEU A 77 -0.89 2.63 -2.05
C LEU A 77 0.02 1.79 -2.95
N ILE A 78 1.28 1.57 -2.55
CA ILE A 78 2.22 0.71 -3.28
C ILE A 78 1.67 -0.72 -3.38
N VAL A 79 1.15 -1.26 -2.27
CA VAL A 79 0.52 -2.60 -2.26
C VAL A 79 -0.71 -2.63 -3.17
N ALA A 80 -1.55 -1.59 -3.15
CA ALA A 80 -2.70 -1.48 -4.03
C ALA A 80 -2.28 -1.45 -5.51
N LEU A 81 -1.28 -0.65 -5.88
CA LEU A 81 -0.75 -0.60 -7.24
C LEU A 81 -0.19 -1.95 -7.68
N PHE A 82 0.56 -2.63 -6.81
CA PHE A 82 1.11 -3.95 -7.09
C PHE A 82 0.01 -4.99 -7.32
N GLY A 83 -1.01 -5.00 -6.46
CA GLY A 83 -2.12 -5.92 -6.62
C GLY A 83 -3.01 -5.60 -7.82
N VAL A 84 -3.22 -4.31 -8.17
CA VAL A 84 -3.85 -3.91 -9.44
C VAL A 84 -3.04 -4.47 -10.62
N ALA A 85 -1.73 -4.27 -10.64
CA ALA A 85 -0.87 -4.80 -11.69
C ALA A 85 -0.96 -6.33 -11.80
N ALA A 86 -1.02 -7.03 -10.66
CA ALA A 86 -1.17 -8.49 -10.63
C ALA A 86 -2.56 -8.96 -11.10
N VAL A 87 -3.64 -8.20 -10.85
CA VAL A 87 -5.00 -8.53 -11.34
C VAL A 87 -5.07 -8.36 -12.87
N PHE A 88 -4.40 -7.35 -13.41
CA PHE A 88 -4.38 -7.09 -14.86
C PHE A 88 -3.28 -7.86 -15.61
N ALA A 89 -2.31 -8.48 -14.93
CA ALA A 89 -1.22 -9.22 -15.55
C ALA A 89 -1.69 -10.38 -16.46
N PRO A 90 -2.73 -11.17 -16.10
CA PRO A 90 -3.27 -12.18 -17.00
C PRO A 90 -3.98 -11.59 -18.23
N LEU A 91 -4.63 -10.42 -18.09
CA LEU A 91 -5.35 -9.75 -19.18
C LEU A 91 -4.41 -9.14 -20.23
N LEU A 92 -3.22 -8.72 -19.80
CA LEU A 92 -2.17 -8.17 -20.66
C LEU A 92 -1.28 -9.26 -21.28
N GLY A 93 -1.54 -10.54 -20.99
CA GLY A 93 -0.80 -11.67 -21.55
C GLY A 93 0.57 -11.91 -20.91
N PHE A 94 0.88 -11.26 -19.78
CA PHE A 94 2.13 -11.46 -19.04
C PHE A 94 2.14 -12.76 -18.24
N VAL A 95 0.96 -13.32 -17.91
CA VAL A 95 0.81 -14.58 -17.19
C VAL A 95 -0.35 -15.39 -17.78
N LYS A 96 -0.16 -16.69 -18.00
CA LYS A 96 -1.26 -17.61 -18.34
C LYS A 96 -1.91 -18.09 -17.03
N LEU A 97 -3.18 -17.75 -16.85
CA LEU A 97 -4.05 -18.35 -15.84
C LEU A 97 -4.25 -19.85 -16.10
#